data_AF-A0A0N1GHV9-F1
#
_entry.id   AF-A0A0N1GHV9-F1
#
_cell.length_a   1.000
_cell.length_b   1.000
_cell.length_c   1.000
_cell.angle_alpha   90.00
_cell.angle_beta   90.00
_cell.angle_gamma   90.00
#
_symmetry.space_group_name_H-M   'P 1'
#
loop_
_entity.id
_entity.type
_entity.pdbx_description
1 polymer ?
#
loop_
_entity_poly.entity_id
_entity_poly.type
_entity_poly.pdbx_seq_one_letter_code
_entity_poly.pdbx_strand_id
1 'polypeptide(L)'
;MAGHIQDRWYKSEVGPDGKTRRVKSDRYGSGARYRARYVGPDGTEKSKSFPDRQKRLADQWLAHTEADMARGQYIDPRAARITFQQYAETWVSTQGADPNTQASMESQLRLHAFPYLGSRPLGSFQPAHIRDWVRQLSENGIRGSYARTIYSNVRAALSAAVDDGHLPRNPCAARSVRPPTVDDRRVAPWTPERVFAVQAGMPERFRAMVDLGGGCGLRQGEILGVAVDAIDFASDTLHVVQQLKLSRSKAAFAPPKGGKLRASRSPVRSPMHSGPT
;
A
#
# COMPACT_ATOMS: atom_id res chain seq x y z
N MET A 1 32.23 -15.43 3.65
CA MET A 1 31.38 -16.43 2.97
C MET A 1 31.98 -16.68 1.60
N ALA A 2 32.28 -17.93 1.26
CA ALA A 2 33.02 -18.24 0.03
C ALA A 2 32.06 -18.56 -1.11
N GLY A 3 31.90 -17.63 -2.05
CA GLY A 3 31.41 -17.98 -3.37
C GLY A 3 32.46 -18.78 -4.15
N HIS A 4 32.04 -19.65 -5.05
CA HIS A 4 32.96 -20.30 -5.98
C HIS A 4 32.34 -20.50 -7.36
N ILE A 5 33.19 -20.58 -8.38
CA ILE A 5 32.78 -20.91 -9.74
C ILE A 5 33.11 -22.37 -10.04
N GLN A 6 32.08 -23.12 -10.36
CA GLN A 6 32.18 -24.48 -10.85
C GLN A 6 32.31 -24.47 -12.39
N ASP A 7 33.39 -25.05 -12.94
CA ASP A 7 33.45 -25.44 -14.36
C ASP A 7 32.70 -26.76 -14.52
N ARG A 8 31.63 -26.76 -15.31
CA ARG A 8 30.77 -27.92 -15.53
C ARG A 8 31.12 -28.70 -16.78
N TRP A 9 32.03 -28.20 -17.62
CA TRP A 9 32.46 -28.90 -18.82
C TRP A 9 33.69 -29.75 -18.56
N TYR A 10 34.50 -29.35 -17.59
CA TYR A 10 35.73 -30.03 -17.24
C TYR A 10 35.76 -30.34 -15.74
N LYS A 11 36.19 -31.54 -15.39
CA LYS A 11 36.47 -31.95 -14.00
C LYS A 11 37.95 -32.25 -13.83
N SER A 12 38.43 -32.16 -12.60
CA SER A 12 39.77 -32.56 -12.21
C SER A 12 39.74 -34.00 -11.72
N GLU A 13 40.55 -34.88 -12.29
CA GLU A 13 40.76 -36.25 -11.82
C GLU A 13 42.24 -36.47 -11.51
N VAL A 14 42.52 -37.16 -10.40
CA VAL A 14 43.90 -37.52 -10.04
C VAL A 14 44.23 -38.83 -10.74
N GLY A 15 45.25 -38.79 -11.60
CA GLY A 15 45.72 -39.97 -12.30
C GLY A 15 46.47 -40.95 -11.36
N PRO A 16 46.76 -42.17 -11.84
CA PRO A 16 47.56 -43.16 -11.10
C PRO A 16 48.97 -42.66 -10.74
N ASP A 17 49.46 -41.65 -11.46
CA ASP A 17 50.73 -40.94 -11.26
C ASP A 17 50.65 -39.83 -10.19
N GLY A 18 49.52 -39.69 -9.50
CA GLY A 18 49.26 -38.63 -8.52
C GLY A 18 49.06 -37.24 -9.14
N LYS A 19 49.09 -37.10 -10.47
CA LYS A 19 48.95 -35.81 -11.15
C LYS A 19 47.48 -35.51 -11.45
N THR A 20 47.04 -34.30 -11.11
CA THR A 20 45.71 -33.82 -11.47
C THR A 20 45.63 -33.51 -12.95
N ARG A 21 44.74 -34.20 -13.66
CA ARG A 21 44.44 -33.97 -15.07
C ARG A 21 43.04 -33.41 -15.24
N ARG A 22 42.90 -32.52 -16.20
CA ARG A 22 41.62 -31.92 -16.55
C ARG A 22 40.96 -32.80 -17.62
N VAL A 23 39.88 -33.47 -17.26
CA VAL A 23 39.13 -34.35 -18.15
C VAL A 23 37.78 -33.74 -18.51
N LYS A 24 37.28 -34.06 -19.71
CA LYS A 24 35.94 -33.64 -20.15
C LYS A 24 34.90 -34.36 -19.28
N SER A 25 33.90 -33.61 -18.85
CA SER A 25 32.72 -34.17 -18.18
C SER A 25 31.65 -34.56 -19.21
N ASP A 26 30.61 -35.26 -18.75
CA ASP A 26 29.44 -35.63 -19.57
C ASP A 26 28.67 -34.42 -20.11
N ARG A 27 28.87 -33.23 -19.51
CA ARG A 27 28.25 -31.97 -19.95
C ARG A 27 29.12 -31.18 -20.92
N TYR A 28 30.29 -31.70 -21.31
CA TYR A 28 31.18 -31.02 -22.24
C TYR A 28 30.46 -30.68 -23.56
N GLY A 29 30.50 -29.42 -23.98
CA GLY A 29 29.85 -28.95 -25.20
C GLY A 29 28.33 -28.75 -25.09
N SER A 30 27.71 -29.01 -23.94
CA SER A 30 26.26 -28.88 -23.74
C SER A 30 25.90 -27.96 -22.56
N GLY A 31 24.94 -27.06 -22.78
CA GLY A 31 24.45 -26.10 -21.78
C GLY A 31 25.48 -25.05 -21.34
N ALA A 32 25.19 -24.39 -20.22
CA ALA A 32 26.07 -23.38 -19.64
C ALA A 32 27.27 -24.02 -18.91
N ARG A 33 28.49 -23.55 -19.25
CA ARG A 33 29.76 -24.08 -18.74
C ARG A 33 30.05 -23.67 -17.30
N TYR A 34 29.91 -22.39 -16.98
CA TYR A 34 30.29 -21.87 -15.66
C TYR A 34 29.07 -21.73 -14.77
N ARG A 35 29.17 -22.16 -13.52
CA ARG A 35 28.13 -21.95 -12.51
C ARG A 35 28.74 -21.27 -11.29
N ALA A 36 28.39 -20.01 -11.07
CA ALA A 36 28.75 -19.28 -9.86
C ALA A 36 27.74 -19.64 -8.77
N ARG A 37 28.25 -20.08 -7.60
CA ARG A 37 27.45 -20.46 -6.42
C ARG A 37 27.88 -19.59 -5.25
N TYR A 38 26.93 -19.21 -4.41
CA TYR A 38 27.16 -18.53 -3.13
C TYR A 38 26.10 -18.95 -2.12
N VAL A 39 26.41 -18.78 -0.84
CA VAL A 39 25.43 -18.95 0.25
C VAL A 39 24.90 -17.57 0.60
N GLY A 40 23.58 -17.39 0.53
CA GLY A 40 22.92 -16.14 0.89
C GLY A 40 22.89 -15.91 2.41
N PRO A 41 22.52 -14.71 2.87
CA PRO A 41 22.34 -14.42 4.29
C PRO A 41 21.28 -15.30 4.98
N ASP A 42 20.34 -15.83 4.19
CA ASP A 42 19.31 -16.80 4.62
C ASP A 42 19.87 -18.22 4.83
N GLY A 43 21.17 -18.43 4.63
CA GLY A 43 21.82 -19.74 4.72
C GLY A 43 21.56 -20.65 3.51
N THR A 44 20.79 -20.21 2.52
CA THR A 44 20.47 -21.02 1.34
C THR A 44 21.51 -20.84 0.25
N GLU A 45 21.79 -21.93 -0.48
CA GLU A 45 22.68 -21.84 -1.64
C GLU A 45 21.94 -21.28 -2.86
N LYS A 46 22.48 -20.21 -3.44
CA LYS A 46 22.00 -19.61 -4.68
C LYS A 46 23.05 -19.78 -5.77
N SER A 47 22.61 -19.83 -7.03
CA SER A 47 23.54 -19.96 -8.16
C SER A 47 23.04 -19.31 -9.43
N LYS A 48 23.99 -18.88 -10.28
CA LYS A 48 23.73 -18.39 -11.64
C LYS A 48 24.68 -19.08 -12.62
N SER A 49 24.13 -19.48 -13.77
CA SER A 49 24.90 -20.15 -14.82
C SER A 49 25.26 -19.19 -15.95
N PHE A 50 26.43 -19.38 -16.53
CA PHE A 50 26.99 -18.57 -17.61
C PHE A 50 27.49 -19.47 -18.76
N PRO A 51 27.25 -19.09 -20.02
CA PRO A 51 27.76 -19.79 -21.20
C PRO A 51 29.29 -19.94 -21.24
N ASP A 52 29.79 -20.76 -22.16
CA ASP A 52 31.23 -20.82 -22.43
C ASP A 52 31.80 -19.44 -22.80
N ARG A 53 33.11 -19.25 -22.58
CA ARG A 53 33.84 -17.98 -22.72
C ARG A 53 33.39 -16.82 -21.81
N GLN A 54 32.39 -17.02 -20.95
CA GLN A 54 31.91 -15.99 -20.02
C GLN A 54 32.43 -16.15 -18.57
N LYS A 55 33.57 -16.82 -18.35
CA LYS A 55 34.15 -17.02 -17.00
C LYS A 55 34.30 -15.69 -16.25
N ARG A 56 34.87 -14.68 -16.93
CA ARG A 56 35.08 -13.34 -16.38
C ARG A 56 33.78 -12.68 -15.91
N LEU A 57 32.67 -12.87 -16.63
CA LEU A 57 31.37 -12.33 -16.23
C LEU A 57 30.82 -13.07 -15.00
N ALA A 58 31.08 -14.37 -14.90
CA ALA A 58 30.72 -15.15 -13.71
C ALA A 58 31.52 -14.70 -12.46
N ASP A 59 32.84 -14.45 -12.62
CA ASP A 59 33.70 -13.89 -11.56
C ASP A 59 33.21 -12.52 -11.11
N GLN A 60 32.96 -11.60 -12.06
CA GLN A 60 32.47 -10.25 -11.76
C GLN A 60 31.11 -10.27 -11.07
N TRP A 61 30.19 -11.13 -11.51
CA TRP A 61 28.88 -11.25 -10.89
C TRP A 61 28.97 -11.77 -9.45
N LEU A 62 29.85 -12.75 -9.20
CA LEU A 62 30.05 -13.29 -7.87
C LEU A 62 30.68 -12.24 -6.94
N ALA A 63 31.72 -11.55 -7.39
CA ALA A 63 32.36 -10.46 -6.65
C ALA A 63 31.38 -9.32 -6.32
N HIS A 64 30.51 -8.93 -7.27
CA HIS A 64 29.49 -7.92 -7.01
C HIS A 64 28.48 -8.40 -5.96
N THR A 65 28.06 -9.67 -6.04
CA THR A 65 27.13 -10.27 -5.07
C THR A 65 27.74 -10.31 -3.67
N GLU A 66 29.00 -10.70 -3.55
CA GLU A 66 29.74 -10.70 -2.29
C GLU A 66 29.89 -9.28 -1.72
N ALA A 67 30.17 -8.29 -2.57
CA ALA A 67 30.23 -6.88 -2.16
C ALA A 67 28.86 -6.34 -1.71
N ASP A 68 27.77 -6.73 -2.36
CA ASP A 68 26.41 -6.35 -1.94
C ASP A 68 26.05 -6.97 -0.59
N MET A 69 26.41 -8.24 -0.36
CA MET A 69 26.22 -8.90 0.93
C MET A 69 27.04 -8.21 2.03
N ALA A 70 28.31 -7.89 1.78
CA ALA A 70 29.17 -7.19 2.73
C ALA A 70 28.65 -5.79 3.08
N ARG A 71 28.00 -5.11 2.14
CA ARG A 71 27.38 -3.79 2.35
C ARG A 71 25.98 -3.83 2.97
N GLY A 72 25.42 -5.03 3.21
CA GLY A 72 24.04 -5.19 3.64
C GLY A 72 23.01 -4.73 2.60
N GLN A 73 23.39 -4.67 1.33
CA GLN A 73 22.55 -4.24 0.20
C GLN A 73 22.12 -5.42 -0.67
N TYR A 74 22.43 -6.64 -0.24
CA TYR A 74 22.04 -7.84 -0.94
C TYR A 74 20.53 -8.03 -0.92
N ILE A 75 19.97 -8.31 -2.10
CA ILE A 75 18.57 -8.65 -2.31
C ILE A 75 18.54 -10.01 -2.98
N ASP A 76 17.75 -10.94 -2.43
CA ASP A 76 17.54 -12.24 -3.06
C ASP A 76 16.93 -12.02 -4.47
N PRO A 77 17.58 -12.48 -5.55
CA PRO A 77 17.06 -12.38 -6.90
C PRO A 77 15.65 -12.96 -7.08
N ARG A 78 15.23 -13.94 -6.25
CA ARG A 78 13.86 -14.46 -6.25
C ARG A 78 12.91 -13.48 -5.59
N ALA A 79 13.28 -12.93 -4.43
CA ALA A 79 12.50 -11.93 -3.73
C ALA A 79 12.30 -10.67 -4.60
N ALA A 80 13.32 -10.26 -5.35
CA ALA A 80 13.25 -9.14 -6.30
C ALA A 80 12.27 -9.36 -7.47
N ARG A 81 11.90 -10.61 -7.77
CA ARG A 81 11.05 -10.96 -8.93
C ARG A 81 9.56 -10.94 -8.65
N ILE A 82 9.15 -10.91 -7.38
CA ILE A 82 7.75 -10.72 -7.03
C ILE A 82 7.25 -9.40 -7.63
N THR A 83 6.06 -9.41 -8.20
CA THR A 83 5.50 -8.20 -8.79
C THR A 83 4.96 -7.27 -7.71
N PHE A 84 4.87 -5.99 -8.01
CA PHE A 84 4.28 -5.02 -7.10
C PHE A 84 2.85 -5.41 -6.70
N GLN A 85 2.04 -5.91 -7.63
CA GLN A 85 0.68 -6.34 -7.34
C GLN A 85 0.66 -7.48 -6.31
N GLN A 86 1.42 -8.56 -6.55
CA GLN A 86 1.47 -9.72 -5.65
C GLN A 86 1.88 -9.32 -4.22
N TYR A 87 2.90 -8.47 -4.13
CA TYR A 87 3.36 -7.96 -2.85
C TYR A 87 2.31 -7.05 -2.19
N ALA A 88 1.75 -6.09 -2.94
CA ALA A 88 0.81 -5.12 -2.41
C ALA A 88 -0.50 -5.75 -1.92
N GLU A 89 -1.02 -6.79 -2.60
CA GLU A 89 -2.20 -7.54 -2.16
C GLU A 89 -1.95 -8.23 -0.81
N THR A 90 -0.80 -8.89 -0.67
CA THR A 90 -0.37 -9.50 0.60
C THR A 90 -0.22 -8.44 1.67
N TRP A 91 0.47 -7.34 1.36
CA TRP A 91 0.69 -6.23 2.28
C TRP A 91 -0.63 -5.63 2.77
N VAL A 92 -1.59 -5.34 1.89
CA VAL A 92 -2.91 -4.78 2.27
C VAL A 92 -3.63 -5.69 3.27
N SER A 93 -3.56 -7.02 3.10
CA SER A 93 -4.20 -7.96 4.03
C SER A 93 -3.64 -7.89 5.46
N THR A 94 -2.42 -7.37 5.63
CA THR A 94 -1.78 -7.16 6.95
C THR A 94 -2.09 -5.77 7.54
N GLN A 95 -2.69 -4.85 6.79
CA GLN A 95 -2.89 -3.47 7.22
C GLN A 95 -4.15 -3.32 8.09
N GLY A 96 -3.94 -3.15 9.40
CA GLY A 96 -4.93 -2.65 10.36
C GLY A 96 -6.16 -3.56 10.59
N ALA A 97 -6.92 -3.25 11.65
CA ALA A 97 -8.13 -4.00 12.00
C ALA A 97 -9.42 -3.49 11.35
N ASP A 98 -9.44 -2.29 10.73
CA ASP A 98 -10.65 -1.71 10.11
C ASP A 98 -10.82 -2.25 8.68
N PRO A 99 -11.82 -3.12 8.41
CA PRO A 99 -12.03 -3.72 7.09
C PRO A 99 -12.34 -2.68 6.00
N ASN A 100 -12.87 -1.50 6.37
CA ASN A 100 -13.16 -0.45 5.41
C ASN A 100 -11.90 0.25 4.90
N THR A 101 -10.87 0.33 5.74
CA THR A 101 -9.58 0.89 5.32
C THR A 101 -8.90 -0.07 4.36
N GLN A 102 -8.87 -1.37 4.67
CA GLN A 102 -8.36 -2.40 3.75
C GLN A 102 -9.09 -2.39 2.41
N ALA A 103 -10.43 -2.40 2.42
CA ALA A 103 -11.23 -2.36 1.20
C ALA A 103 -10.99 -1.09 0.37
N SER A 104 -10.81 0.07 1.04
CA SER A 104 -10.49 1.33 0.35
C SER A 104 -9.11 1.28 -0.29
N MET A 105 -8.10 0.75 0.41
CA MET A 105 -6.75 0.60 -0.11
C MET A 105 -6.72 -0.37 -1.30
N GLU A 106 -7.37 -1.52 -1.17
CA GLU A 106 -7.49 -2.52 -2.23
C GLU A 106 -8.13 -1.92 -3.50
N SER A 107 -9.26 -1.24 -3.34
CA SER A 107 -9.96 -0.60 -4.46
C SER A 107 -9.09 0.46 -5.14
N GLN A 108 -8.44 1.32 -4.35
CA GLN A 108 -7.56 2.37 -4.85
C GLN A 108 -6.35 1.81 -5.61
N LEU A 109 -5.70 0.77 -5.06
CA LEU A 109 -4.55 0.13 -5.72
C LEU A 109 -4.99 -0.58 -7.00
N ARG A 110 -6.08 -1.35 -6.95
CA ARG A 110 -6.63 -2.08 -8.09
C ARG A 110 -7.03 -1.16 -9.24
N LEU A 111 -7.68 -0.04 -8.94
CA LEU A 111 -8.17 0.88 -9.96
C LEU A 111 -7.10 1.82 -10.51
N HIS A 112 -6.09 2.19 -9.69
CA HIS A 112 -5.23 3.32 -10.03
C HIS A 112 -3.73 3.03 -9.98
N ALA A 113 -3.29 1.95 -9.34
CA ALA A 113 -1.87 1.59 -9.27
C ALA A 113 -1.55 0.34 -10.11
N PHE A 114 -2.30 -0.76 -9.95
CA PHE A 114 -2.03 -2.03 -10.61
C PHE A 114 -2.05 -1.98 -12.14
N PRO A 115 -2.92 -1.20 -12.81
CA PRO A 115 -2.89 -1.08 -14.27
C PRO A 115 -1.55 -0.56 -14.83
N TYR A 116 -0.78 0.17 -14.01
CA TYR A 116 0.45 0.84 -14.44
C TYR A 116 1.72 0.24 -13.82
N LEU A 117 1.63 -0.17 -12.56
CA LEU A 117 2.77 -0.63 -11.75
C LEU A 117 2.67 -2.12 -11.41
N GLY A 118 1.49 -2.73 -11.53
CA GLY A 118 1.19 -4.03 -10.93
C GLY A 118 2.07 -5.17 -11.40
N SER A 119 2.28 -5.29 -12.71
CA SER A 119 3.09 -6.36 -13.32
C SER A 119 4.60 -6.17 -13.15
N ARG A 120 5.05 -5.02 -12.65
CA ARG A 120 6.47 -4.69 -12.55
C ARG A 120 7.11 -5.47 -11.38
N PRO A 121 8.23 -6.18 -11.62
CA PRO A 121 9.01 -6.79 -10.54
C PRO A 121 9.54 -5.74 -9.57
N LEU A 122 9.47 -6.00 -8.27
CA LEU A 122 9.91 -5.05 -7.22
C LEU A 122 11.35 -4.60 -7.44
N GLY A 123 12.29 -5.51 -7.68
CA GLY A 123 13.70 -5.17 -7.89
C GLY A 123 14.00 -4.32 -9.14
N SER A 124 13.01 -4.11 -10.02
CA SER A 124 13.15 -3.27 -11.22
C SER A 124 12.59 -1.86 -11.06
N PHE A 125 12.03 -1.50 -9.90
CA PHE A 125 11.47 -0.17 -9.69
C PHE A 125 12.53 0.91 -9.75
N GLN A 126 12.15 2.03 -10.38
CA GLN A 126 12.99 3.21 -10.57
C GLN A 126 12.14 4.45 -10.33
N PRO A 127 12.75 5.57 -9.90
CA PRO A 127 12.02 6.84 -9.73
C PRO A 127 11.30 7.32 -10.99
N ALA A 128 11.79 6.98 -12.18
CA ALA A 128 11.12 7.29 -13.46
C ALA A 128 9.71 6.67 -13.53
N HIS A 129 9.56 5.40 -13.16
CA HIS A 129 8.27 4.71 -13.19
C HIS A 129 7.23 5.37 -12.27
N ILE A 130 7.66 5.89 -11.12
CA ILE A 130 6.77 6.59 -10.19
C ILE A 130 6.35 7.95 -10.76
N ARG A 131 7.26 8.69 -11.40
CA ARG A 131 6.93 9.96 -12.07
C ARG A 131 5.93 9.75 -13.22
N ASP A 132 6.17 8.75 -14.06
CA ASP A 132 5.28 8.42 -15.17
C ASP A 132 3.90 8.00 -14.68
N TRP A 133 3.84 7.26 -13.58
CA TRP A 133 2.58 6.88 -12.95
C TRP A 133 1.83 8.08 -12.36
N VAL A 134 2.51 8.98 -11.63
CA VAL A 134 1.91 10.21 -11.10
C VAL A 134 1.37 11.11 -12.23
N ARG A 135 2.07 11.17 -13.37
CA ARG A 135 1.57 11.84 -14.57
C ARG A 135 0.27 11.20 -15.06
N GLN A 136 0.23 9.87 -15.20
CA GLN A 136 -0.96 9.13 -15.65
C GLN A 136 -2.17 9.31 -14.72
N LEU A 137 -1.96 9.37 -13.40
CA LEU A 137 -3.04 9.72 -12.47
C LEU A 137 -3.67 11.08 -12.83
N SER A 138 -2.83 12.07 -13.12
CA SER A 138 -3.27 13.43 -13.46
C SER A 138 -3.97 13.50 -14.82
N GLU A 139 -3.50 12.72 -15.81
CA GLU A 139 -4.10 12.60 -17.15
C GLU A 139 -5.49 11.93 -17.08
N ASN A 140 -5.67 10.96 -16.18
CA ASN A 140 -6.97 10.31 -15.92
C ASN A 140 -7.92 11.13 -15.04
N GLY A 141 -7.60 12.40 -14.76
CA GLY A 141 -8.44 13.29 -13.94
C GLY A 141 -8.39 13.01 -12.44
N ILE A 142 -7.50 12.14 -11.96
CA ILE A 142 -7.35 11.84 -10.53
C ILE A 142 -6.46 12.91 -9.90
N ARG A 143 -7.03 13.76 -9.04
CA ARG A 143 -6.36 14.93 -8.48
C ARG A 143 -6.63 15.09 -6.98
N GLY A 144 -5.96 16.07 -6.36
CA GLY A 144 -6.22 16.49 -5.00
C GLY A 144 -5.90 15.45 -3.94
N SER A 145 -6.67 15.47 -2.85
CA SER A 145 -6.51 14.55 -1.71
C SER A 145 -6.66 13.08 -2.10
N TYR A 146 -7.50 12.77 -3.08
CA TYR A 146 -7.70 11.41 -3.56
C TYR A 146 -6.43 10.86 -4.24
N ALA A 147 -5.86 11.60 -5.19
CA ALA A 147 -4.57 11.24 -5.80
C ALA A 147 -3.45 11.11 -4.77
N ARG A 148 -3.41 12.03 -3.79
CA ARG A 148 -2.43 11.98 -2.69
C ARG A 148 -2.59 10.73 -1.83
N THR A 149 -3.82 10.27 -1.59
CA THR A 149 -4.09 9.05 -0.82
C THR A 149 -3.59 7.81 -1.55
N ILE A 150 -3.91 7.70 -2.85
CA ILE A 150 -3.42 6.60 -3.70
C ILE A 150 -1.88 6.57 -3.72
N TYR A 151 -1.25 7.72 -3.93
CA TYR A 151 0.21 7.86 -3.87
C TYR A 151 0.79 7.40 -2.53
N SER A 152 0.13 7.75 -1.43
CA SER A 152 0.56 7.39 -0.08
C SER A 152 0.49 5.88 0.15
N ASN A 153 -0.55 5.20 -0.35
CA ASN A 153 -0.65 3.75 -0.27
C ASN A 153 0.47 3.05 -1.04
N VAL A 154 0.75 3.49 -2.28
CA VAL A 154 1.86 2.94 -3.08
C VAL A 154 3.20 3.20 -2.41
N ARG A 155 3.42 4.40 -1.88
CA ARG A 155 4.65 4.74 -1.14
C ARG A 155 4.80 3.85 0.09
N ALA A 156 3.73 3.61 0.85
CA ALA A 156 3.75 2.77 2.05
C ALA A 156 4.05 1.30 1.70
N ALA A 157 3.39 0.75 0.69
CA ALA A 157 3.67 -0.60 0.19
C ALA A 157 5.14 -0.75 -0.26
N LEU A 158 5.67 0.23 -1.00
CA LEU A 158 7.06 0.20 -1.43
C LEU A 158 8.07 0.45 -0.29
N SER A 159 7.66 1.10 0.80
CA SER A 159 8.50 1.17 2.01
C SER A 159 8.55 -0.18 2.71
N ALA A 160 7.40 -0.85 2.90
CA ALA A 160 7.37 -2.19 3.48
C ALA A 160 8.20 -3.18 2.63
N ALA A 161 8.14 -3.08 1.31
CA ALA A 161 8.97 -3.89 0.42
C ALA A 161 10.48 -3.67 0.58
N VAL A 162 10.90 -2.48 1.03
CA VAL A 162 12.31 -2.21 1.37
C VAL A 162 12.67 -2.86 2.69
N ASP A 163 11.81 -2.71 3.70
CA ASP A 163 12.01 -3.30 5.02
C ASP A 163 12.07 -4.83 4.95
N ASP A 164 11.27 -5.45 4.08
CA ASP A 164 11.24 -6.88 3.80
C ASP A 164 12.37 -7.34 2.84
N GLY A 165 13.23 -6.42 2.38
CA GLY A 165 14.39 -6.76 1.54
C GLY A 165 14.07 -7.12 0.08
N HIS A 166 12.89 -6.77 -0.44
CA HIS A 166 12.54 -6.95 -1.86
C HIS A 166 13.10 -5.84 -2.76
N LEU A 167 13.42 -4.69 -2.19
CA LEU A 167 13.83 -3.48 -2.89
C LEU A 167 14.91 -2.75 -2.09
N PRO A 168 15.96 -2.18 -2.71
CA PRO A 168 17.05 -1.59 -1.93
C PRO A 168 16.66 -0.25 -1.33
N ARG A 169 15.80 0.51 -2.03
CA ARG A 169 15.34 1.84 -1.64
C ARG A 169 13.98 2.13 -2.23
N ASN A 170 13.16 2.87 -1.49
CA ASN A 170 11.83 3.26 -1.97
C ASN A 170 11.95 4.32 -3.08
N PRO A 171 11.54 4.07 -4.33
CA PRO A 171 11.63 5.02 -5.43
C PRO A 171 10.78 6.28 -5.20
N CYS A 172 9.71 6.18 -4.40
CA CYS A 172 8.87 7.33 -4.01
C CYS A 172 9.59 8.30 -3.06
N ALA A 173 10.71 7.89 -2.45
CA ALA A 173 11.53 8.74 -1.60
C ALA A 173 12.61 9.51 -2.38
N ALA A 174 12.77 9.25 -3.69
CA ALA A 174 13.73 9.94 -4.51
C ALA A 174 13.38 11.44 -4.64
N ARG A 175 14.40 12.30 -4.55
CA ARG A 175 14.23 13.77 -4.66
C ARG A 175 13.65 14.24 -5.98
N SER A 176 13.67 13.42 -7.04
CA SER A 176 13.07 13.73 -8.33
C SER A 176 11.56 13.41 -8.39
N VAL A 177 11.05 12.60 -7.46
CA VAL A 177 9.63 12.26 -7.38
C VAL A 177 8.92 13.33 -6.56
N ARG A 178 7.77 13.79 -7.06
CA ARG A 178 6.88 14.71 -6.35
C ARG A 178 5.53 14.03 -6.13
N PRO A 179 4.99 14.03 -4.91
CA PRO A 179 3.65 13.53 -4.66
C PRO A 179 2.61 14.42 -5.36
N PRO A 180 1.40 13.89 -5.67
CA PRO A 180 0.32 14.70 -6.20
C PRO A 180 0.02 15.93 -5.32
N THR A 181 -0.21 17.06 -5.97
CA THR A 181 -0.62 18.31 -5.33
C THR A 181 -2.03 18.16 -4.77
N VAL A 182 -2.21 18.55 -3.52
CA VAL A 182 -3.53 18.69 -2.92
C VAL A 182 -3.95 20.12 -3.16
N ASP A 183 -5.10 20.31 -3.80
CA ASP A 183 -5.64 21.64 -3.99
C ASP A 183 -6.23 22.12 -2.66
N ASP A 184 -5.83 23.30 -2.21
CA ASP A 184 -6.35 23.92 -1.00
C ASP A 184 -7.72 24.53 -1.30
N ARG A 185 -8.68 23.66 -1.65
CA ARG A 185 -10.06 24.10 -1.83
C ARG A 185 -10.59 24.49 -0.46
N ARG A 186 -10.59 25.80 -0.19
CA ARG A 186 -11.25 26.37 0.99
C ARG A 186 -12.71 25.94 0.95
N VAL A 187 -13.11 25.17 1.95
CA VAL A 187 -14.53 24.87 2.17
C VAL A 187 -15.18 26.20 2.50
N ALA A 188 -16.02 26.72 1.61
CA ALA A 188 -16.88 27.86 1.89
C ALA A 188 -18.08 27.35 2.69
N PRO A 189 -18.21 27.70 3.98
CA PRO A 189 -19.37 27.30 4.78
C PRO A 189 -20.64 27.86 4.13
N TRP A 190 -21.75 27.12 4.26
CA TRP A 190 -23.04 27.65 3.84
C TRP A 190 -23.48 28.77 4.78
N THR A 191 -24.16 29.77 4.22
CA THR A 191 -24.83 30.77 5.05
C THR A 191 -26.03 30.14 5.76
N PRO A 192 -26.48 30.66 6.91
CA PRO A 192 -27.64 30.16 7.61
C PRO A 192 -28.89 30.08 6.71
N GLU A 193 -29.11 31.10 5.87
CA GLU A 193 -30.24 31.16 4.94
C GLU A 193 -30.21 29.99 3.96
N ARG A 194 -29.02 29.62 3.48
CA ARG A 194 -28.84 28.47 2.59
C ARG A 194 -29.12 27.15 3.31
N VAL A 195 -28.69 27.01 4.57
CA VAL A 195 -28.96 25.81 5.38
C VAL A 195 -30.47 25.63 5.57
N PHE A 196 -31.19 26.68 5.98
CA PHE A 196 -32.64 26.63 6.18
C PHE A 196 -33.40 26.40 4.87
N ALA A 197 -32.96 26.98 3.75
CA ALA A 197 -33.57 26.73 2.45
C ALA A 197 -33.44 25.26 2.02
N VAL A 198 -32.26 24.66 2.22
CA VAL A 198 -32.04 23.22 1.94
C VAL A 198 -32.90 22.36 2.86
N GLN A 199 -32.96 22.67 4.16
CA GLN A 199 -33.82 21.96 5.11
C GLN A 199 -35.29 22.00 4.67
N ALA A 200 -35.82 23.17 4.32
CA ALA A 200 -37.21 23.34 3.91
C ALA A 200 -37.55 22.51 2.66
N GLY A 201 -36.62 22.43 1.70
CA GLY A 201 -36.76 21.67 0.46
C GLY A 201 -36.59 20.15 0.60
N MET A 202 -36.08 19.66 1.74
CA MET A 202 -35.93 18.21 1.97
C MET A 202 -37.25 17.56 2.39
N PRO A 203 -37.49 16.29 2.02
CA PRO A 203 -38.57 15.49 2.58
C PRO A 203 -38.56 15.53 4.11
N GLU A 204 -39.74 15.58 4.73
CA GLU A 204 -39.90 15.76 6.18
C GLU A 204 -39.00 14.85 7.02
N ARG A 205 -38.97 13.54 6.68
CA ARG A 205 -38.13 12.53 7.33
C ARG A 205 -36.62 12.82 7.32
N PHE A 206 -36.15 13.71 6.44
CA PHE A 206 -34.74 14.02 6.26
C PHE A 206 -34.33 15.40 6.76
N ARG A 207 -35.29 16.22 7.20
CA ARG A 207 -35.02 17.59 7.67
C ARG A 207 -34.11 17.62 8.90
N ALA A 208 -34.36 16.72 9.86
CA ALA A 208 -33.55 16.58 11.06
C ALA A 208 -32.05 16.29 10.76
N MET A 209 -31.73 15.66 9.62
CA MET A 209 -30.33 15.44 9.24
C MET A 209 -29.60 16.76 8.95
N VAL A 210 -30.31 17.77 8.42
CA VAL A 210 -29.75 19.10 8.17
C VAL A 210 -29.49 19.82 9.49
N ASP A 211 -30.39 19.68 10.46
CA ASP A 211 -30.22 20.27 11.80
C ASP A 211 -29.03 19.66 12.55
N LEU A 212 -28.90 18.33 12.50
CA LEU A 212 -27.77 17.62 13.09
C LEU A 212 -26.43 17.98 12.42
N GLY A 213 -26.42 18.11 11.09
CA GLY A 213 -25.22 18.50 10.35
C GLY A 213 -24.83 19.96 10.55
N GLY A 214 -25.78 20.89 10.41
CA GLY A 214 -25.55 22.33 10.49
C GLY A 214 -25.45 22.87 11.92
N GLY A 215 -26.23 22.32 12.85
CA GLY A 215 -26.29 22.77 14.25
C GLY A 215 -25.27 22.09 15.16
N CYS A 216 -25.03 20.78 14.98
CA CYS A 216 -24.12 20.02 15.84
C CYS A 216 -22.78 19.68 15.19
N GLY A 217 -22.64 19.93 13.88
CA GLY A 217 -21.41 19.60 13.14
C GLY A 217 -21.14 18.10 13.04
N LEU A 218 -22.18 17.26 13.08
CA LEU A 218 -22.02 15.81 13.01
C LEU A 218 -21.57 15.35 11.62
N ARG A 219 -20.75 14.30 11.58
CA ARG A 219 -20.41 13.62 10.32
C ARG A 219 -21.61 12.84 9.82
N GLN A 220 -21.71 12.65 8.49
CA GLN A 220 -22.81 11.89 7.88
C GLN A 220 -23.08 10.53 8.54
N GLY A 221 -22.03 9.77 8.86
CA GLY A 221 -22.17 8.48 9.56
C GLY A 221 -22.72 8.63 10.99
N GLU A 222 -22.38 9.71 11.69
CA GLU A 222 -22.90 10.01 13.03
C GLU A 222 -24.38 10.42 12.95
N ILE A 223 -24.75 11.24 11.96
CA ILE A 223 -26.16 11.62 11.70
C ILE A 223 -27.03 10.38 11.43
N LEU A 224 -26.55 9.48 10.57
CA LEU A 224 -27.24 8.22 10.26
C LEU A 224 -27.17 7.21 11.42
N GLY A 225 -26.31 7.45 12.42
CA GLY A 225 -26.12 6.63 13.61
C GLY A 225 -26.91 7.13 14.82
N VAL A 226 -27.57 8.29 14.75
CA VAL A 226 -28.31 8.84 15.89
C VAL A 226 -29.43 7.87 16.27
N ALA A 227 -29.43 7.46 17.53
CA ALA A 227 -30.53 6.73 18.14
C ALA A 227 -31.30 7.67 19.08
N VAL A 228 -32.61 7.45 19.21
CA VAL A 228 -33.51 8.34 19.96
C VAL A 228 -33.13 8.39 21.45
N ASP A 229 -32.68 7.27 22.00
CA ASP A 229 -32.18 7.13 23.37
C ASP A 229 -30.88 7.89 23.65
N ALA A 230 -30.17 8.31 22.60
CA ALA A 230 -28.98 9.13 22.71
C ALA A 230 -29.29 10.63 22.86
N ILE A 231 -30.57 11.02 22.82
CA ILE A 231 -31.04 12.40 23.00
C ILE A 231 -31.57 12.56 24.42
N ASP A 232 -30.88 13.34 25.22
CA ASP A 232 -31.38 13.83 26.50
C ASP A 232 -32.15 15.13 26.29
N PHE A 233 -33.47 15.00 26.22
CA PHE A 233 -34.41 16.11 26.08
C PHE A 233 -34.52 16.98 27.34
N ALA A 234 -34.10 16.49 28.50
CA ALA A 234 -34.10 17.28 29.74
C ALA A 234 -32.90 18.23 29.80
N SER A 235 -31.76 17.81 29.26
CA SER A 235 -30.54 18.61 29.22
C SER A 235 -30.22 19.23 27.85
N ASP A 236 -31.11 19.10 26.87
CA ASP A 236 -30.89 19.51 25.46
C ASP A 236 -29.55 18.97 24.91
N THR A 237 -29.18 17.73 25.25
CA THR A 237 -27.88 17.15 24.91
C THR A 237 -28.03 15.93 24.00
N LEU A 238 -27.25 15.89 22.92
CA LEU A 238 -27.11 14.73 22.05
C LEU A 238 -25.78 14.02 22.33
N HIS A 239 -25.86 12.75 22.70
CA HIS A 239 -24.71 11.87 22.88
C HIS A 239 -24.39 11.14 21.57
N VAL A 240 -23.21 11.42 21.00
CA VAL A 240 -22.74 10.72 19.79
C VAL A 240 -22.06 9.42 20.22
N VAL A 241 -22.86 8.35 20.32
CA VAL A 241 -22.42 7.04 20.83
C VAL A 241 -22.09 6.03 19.73
N GLN A 242 -22.60 6.25 18.51
CA GLN A 242 -22.40 5.36 17.37
C GLN A 242 -22.44 6.12 16.04
N GLN A 243 -22.01 5.44 14.97
CA GLN A 243 -22.09 5.89 13.59
C GLN A 243 -22.48 4.71 12.69
N LEU A 244 -23.22 4.99 11.63
CA LEU A 244 -23.46 4.03 10.56
C LEU A 244 -22.24 3.98 9.62
N LYS A 245 -21.67 2.78 9.45
CA LYS A 245 -20.62 2.50 8.47
C LYS A 245 -21.14 1.53 7.42
N LEU A 246 -20.74 1.73 6.16
CA LEU A 246 -20.90 0.74 5.10
C LEU A 246 -19.61 -0.06 4.96
N SER A 247 -19.69 -1.37 5.12
CA SER A 247 -18.58 -2.31 4.88
C SER A 247 -19.00 -3.38 3.89
N ARG A 248 -18.32 -3.45 2.73
CA ARG A 248 -18.65 -4.39 1.64
C ARG A 248 -20.16 -4.43 1.34
N SER A 249 -20.77 -3.25 1.24
CA SER A 249 -22.22 -3.04 1.00
C SER A 249 -23.16 -3.47 2.13
N LYS A 250 -22.65 -3.85 3.31
CA LYS A 250 -23.45 -4.08 4.51
C LYS A 250 -23.36 -2.87 5.43
N ALA A 251 -24.52 -2.36 5.84
CA ALA A 251 -24.60 -1.30 6.84
C ALA A 251 -24.43 -1.90 8.24
N ALA A 252 -23.55 -1.31 9.05
CA ALA A 252 -23.32 -1.72 10.43
C ALA A 252 -23.09 -0.50 11.32
N PHE A 253 -23.61 -0.54 12.54
CA PHE A 253 -23.28 0.46 13.55
C PHE A 253 -21.90 0.17 14.15
N ALA A 254 -21.13 1.23 14.35
CA ALA A 254 -19.82 1.17 14.98
C ALA A 254 -19.61 2.38 15.90
N PRO A 255 -18.73 2.30 16.90
CA PRO A 255 -18.35 3.47 17.70
C PRO A 255 -17.78 4.61 16.82
N PRO A 256 -17.89 5.89 17.25
CA PRO A 256 -17.31 7.02 16.55
C PRO A 256 -15.80 6.86 16.33
N LYS A 257 -15.27 7.51 15.28
CA LYS A 257 -13.86 7.35 14.89
C LYS A 257 -12.94 7.73 16.07
N GLY A 258 -12.11 6.77 16.50
CA GLY A 258 -11.21 6.93 17.64
C GLY A 258 -11.75 6.43 18.98
N GLY A 259 -12.95 5.81 19.02
CA GLY A 259 -13.52 5.21 20.23
C GLY A 259 -13.93 6.22 21.30
N LYS A 260 -13.93 7.51 20.99
CA LYS A 260 -14.25 8.59 21.93
C LYS A 260 -15.71 9.00 21.79
N LEU A 261 -16.47 8.79 22.86
CA LEU A 261 -17.80 9.36 23.03
C LEU A 261 -17.68 10.90 23.00
N ARG A 262 -18.58 11.57 22.30
CA ARG A 262 -18.66 13.04 22.27
C ARG A 262 -20.10 13.48 22.54
N ALA A 263 -20.24 14.54 23.34
CA ALA A 263 -21.52 15.21 23.56
C ALA A 263 -21.56 16.49 22.72
N SER A 264 -22.70 16.75 22.08
CA SER A 264 -23.00 18.01 21.39
C SER A 264 -24.37 18.50 21.83
N ARG A 265 -24.59 19.82 21.87
CA ARG A 265 -25.90 20.39 22.18
C ARG A 265 -26.90 19.97 21.11
N SER A 266 -28.04 19.39 21.50
CA SER A 266 -29.10 18.96 20.60
C SER A 266 -29.66 20.16 19.83
N PRO A 267 -29.88 20.07 18.50
CA PRO A 267 -30.53 21.12 17.72
C PRO A 267 -32.06 20.93 17.71
N VAL A 268 -32.54 19.75 18.13
CA VAL A 268 -33.94 19.37 18.18
C VAL A 268 -34.49 19.88 19.51
N ARG A 269 -35.38 20.88 19.44
CA ARG A 269 -36.15 21.29 20.62
C ARG A 269 -37.13 20.17 20.99
N SER A 270 -37.25 19.91 22.29
CA SER A 270 -38.30 19.06 22.85
C SER A 270 -39.65 19.39 22.22
N PRO A 271 -40.46 18.39 21.81
CA PRO A 271 -41.88 18.60 21.58
C PRO A 271 -42.53 18.91 22.93
N MET A 272 -42.45 20.16 23.38
CA MET A 272 -43.14 20.60 24.58
C MET A 272 -44.65 20.58 24.31
N HIS A 273 -45.32 19.60 24.92
CA HIS A 273 -46.67 19.68 25.47
C HIS A 273 -47.69 20.46 24.63
N SER A 274 -48.33 19.79 23.68
CA SER A 274 -49.74 20.07 23.40
C SER A 274 -50.56 19.59 24.60
N GLY A 275 -50.61 20.41 25.66
CA GLY A 275 -51.61 20.26 26.71
C GLY A 275 -53.00 20.63 26.17
N PRO A 276 -54.07 19.93 26.56
CA PRO A 276 -55.41 20.29 26.14
C PRO A 276 -55.90 21.50 26.94
N THR A 277 -56.16 22.61 26.24
CA THR A 277 -57.34 23.50 26.36
C THR A 277 -57.25 24.56 25.28
#